data_AF-A0A2D4F506-F1
#
_entry.id   AF-A0A2D4F506-F1
#
_cell.length_a   1.000
_cell.length_b   1.000
_cell.length_c   1.000
_cell.angle_alpha   90.00
_cell.angle_beta   90.00
_cell.angle_gamma   90.00
#
_symmetry.space_group_name_H-M   'P 1'
#
loop_
_entity.id
_entity.type
_entity.pdbx_description
1 polymer ?
#
loop_
_entity_poly.entity_id
_entity_poly.type
_entity_poly.pdbx_seq_one_letter_code
_entity_poly.pdbx_strand_id
1 'polypeptide(L)'
;YKLRIRVRGNLEWAPPRPQIIFNIHPAPTRKAAVAKQNYRCAGCGIRTDFDYIKRMRYCEYLGKYFCQCCHENAPMVIPSRILRRWDFGKYYVSNFSKDLLHKIW
;
A
#
# COMPACT_ATOMS: atom_id res chain seq x y z
N TYR A 1 -2.08 -32.30 -12.27
CA TYR A 1 -1.13 -31.42 -11.56
C TYR A 1 -1.87 -30.21 -10.99
N LYS A 2 -2.21 -30.21 -9.69
CA LYS A 2 -2.74 -29.01 -9.01
C LYS A 2 -1.55 -28.18 -8.52
N LEU A 3 -1.22 -27.10 -9.23
CA LEU A 3 -0.34 -26.07 -8.71
C LEU A 3 -0.95 -25.55 -7.40
N ARG A 4 -0.37 -25.91 -6.25
CA ARG A 4 -0.69 -25.30 -4.95
C ARG A 4 -0.10 -23.89 -4.94
N ILE A 5 -0.69 -22.98 -5.70
CA ILE A 5 -0.46 -21.56 -5.49
C ILE A 5 -1.09 -21.27 -4.12
N ARG A 6 -0.27 -21.14 -3.07
CA ARG A 6 -0.72 -20.54 -1.81
C ARG A 6 -1.02 -19.07 -2.12
N VAL A 7 -2.23 -18.80 -2.58
CA VAL A 7 -2.75 -17.44 -2.68
C VAL A 7 -2.77 -16.93 -1.24
N ARG A 8 -1.88 -16.00 -0.90
CA ARG A 8 -1.81 -15.38 0.44
C ARG A 8 -3.00 -14.42 0.65
N GLY A 9 -4.24 -14.84 0.37
CA GLY A 9 -5.45 -14.02 0.42
C GLY A 9 -6.75 -14.84 0.52
N ASN A 10 -7.87 -14.15 0.68
CA ASN A 10 -9.24 -14.69 0.72
C ASN A 10 -10.19 -13.79 -0.11
N LEU A 11 -11.50 -14.00 -0.01
CA LEU A 11 -12.51 -13.21 -0.74
C LEU A 11 -12.55 -11.72 -0.33
N GLU A 12 -12.10 -11.39 0.88
CA GLU A 12 -12.15 -10.02 1.42
C GLU A 12 -10.83 -9.25 1.25
N TRP A 13 -9.72 -9.96 1.06
CA TRP A 13 -8.39 -9.38 1.03
C TRP A 13 -7.44 -10.22 0.17
N ALA A 14 -6.68 -9.53 -0.67
CA ALA A 14 -5.56 -10.10 -1.40
C ALA A 14 -4.30 -9.25 -1.15
N PRO A 15 -3.12 -9.88 -1.06
CA PRO A 15 -1.87 -9.18 -0.82
C PRO A 15 -1.52 -8.33 -2.05
N PRO A 16 -0.76 -7.23 -1.88
CA PRO A 16 -0.32 -6.42 -2.99
C PRO A 16 0.51 -7.27 -3.96
N ARG A 17 0.26 -7.12 -5.25
CA ARG A 17 1.07 -7.74 -6.31
C ARG A 17 2.11 -6.74 -6.81
N PRO A 18 3.32 -7.18 -7.17
CA PRO A 18 4.32 -6.30 -7.76
C PRO A 18 3.79 -5.79 -9.10
N GLN A 19 3.58 -4.48 -9.19
CA GLN A 19 3.08 -3.80 -10.39
C GLN A 19 3.68 -2.40 -10.44
N ILE A 20 3.99 -1.92 -11.64
CA ILE A 20 4.40 -0.53 -11.86
C ILE A 20 3.13 0.31 -12.00
N ILE A 21 2.95 1.26 -11.10
CA ILE A 21 1.79 2.17 -11.08
C ILE A 21 2.20 3.52 -11.66
N PHE A 22 1.53 3.95 -12.74
CA PHE A 22 1.80 5.21 -13.45
C PHE A 22 0.88 6.37 -13.06
N ASN A 23 -0.16 6.09 -12.29
CA ASN A 23 -1.11 7.11 -11.84
C ASN A 23 -0.81 7.53 -10.39
N ILE A 24 -1.04 8.80 -10.10
CA ILE A 24 -1.00 9.31 -8.72
C ILE A 24 -2.34 9.00 -8.07
N HIS A 25 -2.33 8.39 -6.89
CA HIS A 25 -3.55 8.16 -6.12
C HIS A 25 -3.92 9.45 -5.38
N PRO A 26 -5.07 10.09 -5.67
CA PRO A 26 -5.59 11.14 -4.81
C PRO A 26 -5.83 10.53 -3.44
N ALA A 27 -5.48 11.23 -2.36
CA ALA A 27 -5.72 10.74 -1.01
C ALA A 27 -7.20 10.94 -0.64
N PRO A 28 -8.06 9.90 -0.67
CA PRO A 28 -9.40 10.02 -0.11
C PRO A 28 -9.32 10.26 1.40
N THR A 29 -10.45 10.66 2.00
CA THR A 29 -10.52 10.71 3.47
C THR A 29 -10.18 9.35 4.06
N ARG A 30 -9.38 9.33 5.13
CA ARG A 30 -8.90 8.10 5.79
C ARG A 30 -10.05 7.11 6.05
N LYS A 31 -11.19 7.60 6.53
CA LYS A 31 -12.37 6.77 6.84
C LYS A 31 -12.89 6.04 5.60
N ALA A 32 -13.06 6.74 4.48
CA ALA A 32 -13.52 6.15 3.23
C ALA A 32 -12.51 5.15 2.67
N ALA A 33 -11.22 5.51 2.71
CA ALA A 33 -10.13 4.66 2.22
C ALA A 33 -10.05 3.32 2.97
N VAL A 34 -10.09 3.39 4.30
CA VAL A 34 -9.98 2.21 5.17
C VAL A 34 -11.23 1.33 5.07
N ALA A 35 -12.42 1.93 4.96
CA ALA A 35 -13.66 1.19 4.69
C ALA A 35 -13.59 0.43 3.35
N LYS A 36 -13.06 1.05 2.28
CA LYS A 36 -12.88 0.41 0.97
C LYS A 36 -11.97 -0.81 0.98
N GLN A 37 -11.06 -0.92 1.94
CA GLN A 37 -10.21 -2.09 2.17
C GLN A 37 -10.71 -2.98 3.33
N ASN A 38 -12.02 -2.94 3.62
CA ASN A 38 -12.69 -3.77 4.62
C ASN A 38 -12.06 -3.68 6.02
N TYR A 39 -11.54 -2.50 6.39
CA TYR A 39 -10.84 -2.27 7.65
C TYR A 39 -9.63 -3.19 7.85
N ARG A 40 -9.06 -3.74 6.77
CA ARG A 40 -7.90 -4.64 6.82
C ARG A 40 -6.64 -3.93 6.39
N CYS A 41 -5.50 -4.28 6.97
CA CYS A 41 -4.21 -3.84 6.46
C CYS A 41 -4.01 -4.36 5.03
N ALA A 42 -3.66 -3.49 4.09
CA ALA A 42 -3.44 -3.89 2.70
C ALA A 42 -2.28 -4.90 2.54
N GLY A 43 -1.27 -4.88 3.41
CA GLY A 43 -0.09 -5.75 3.33
C GLY A 43 -0.24 -7.16 3.91
N CYS A 44 -0.82 -7.30 5.12
CA CYS A 44 -0.95 -8.59 5.81
C CYS A 44 -2.40 -9.07 6.01
N GLY A 45 -3.40 -8.25 5.69
CA GLY A 45 -4.82 -8.63 5.79
C GLY A 45 -5.41 -8.60 7.19
N ILE A 46 -4.64 -8.25 8.23
CA ILE A 46 -5.16 -8.15 9.61
C ILE A 46 -6.29 -7.11 9.68
N ARG A 47 -7.39 -7.45 10.37
CA ARG A 47 -8.46 -6.48 10.65
C ARG A 47 -7.97 -5.47 11.67
N THR A 48 -8.33 -4.22 11.47
CA THR A 48 -8.00 -3.10 12.35
C THR A 48 -9.28 -2.67 13.05
N ASP A 49 -9.30 -2.65 14.37
CA ASP A 49 -10.44 -2.08 15.09
C ASP A 49 -10.54 -0.57 14.86
N PHE A 50 -11.76 -0.05 15.04
CA PHE A 50 -12.07 1.35 14.77
C PHE A 50 -11.13 2.33 15.51
N ASP A 51 -10.77 2.03 16.75
CA ASP A 51 -9.88 2.86 17.58
C ASP A 51 -8.44 2.92 17.05
N TYR A 52 -8.02 1.92 16.28
CA TYR A 52 -6.68 1.81 15.72
C TYR A 52 -6.58 2.30 14.26
N ILE A 53 -7.69 2.67 13.62
CA ILE A 53 -7.70 3.23 12.24
C ILE A 53 -6.80 4.46 12.12
N LYS A 54 -6.75 5.30 13.17
CA LYS A 54 -5.86 6.48 13.21
C LYS A 54 -4.37 6.14 13.17
N ARG A 55 -3.99 4.93 13.62
CA ARG A 55 -2.61 4.44 13.65
C ARG A 55 -2.16 3.83 12.32
N MET A 56 -3.10 3.53 11.42
CA MET A 56 -2.76 3.04 10.08
C MET A 56 -1.97 4.10 9.30
N ARG A 57 -1.05 3.66 8.45
CA ARG A 57 -0.19 4.52 7.64
C ARG A 57 -0.56 4.42 6.18
N TYR A 58 -0.57 5.54 5.49
CA TYR A 58 -0.93 5.62 4.07
C TYR A 58 0.32 5.43 3.22
N CYS A 59 0.29 4.46 2.31
CA CYS A 59 1.35 4.28 1.32
C CYS A 59 1.04 5.12 0.08
N GLU A 60 1.86 6.14 -0.15
CA GLU A 60 1.71 7.07 -1.29
C GLU A 60 1.88 6.38 -2.65
N TYR A 61 2.61 5.26 -2.71
CA TYR A 61 2.79 4.48 -3.95
C TYR A 61 1.57 3.62 -4.30
N LEU A 62 1.01 2.88 -3.34
CA LEU A 62 -0.10 1.95 -3.58
C LEU A 62 -1.48 2.58 -3.37
N GLY A 63 -1.55 3.75 -2.75
CA GLY A 63 -2.81 4.42 -2.43
C GLY A 63 -3.69 3.68 -1.41
N LYS A 64 -3.06 2.96 -0.48
CA LYS A 64 -3.76 2.10 0.51
C LYS A 64 -3.19 2.28 1.92
N TYR A 65 -3.98 1.87 2.92
CA TYR A 65 -3.58 1.92 4.32
C TYR A 65 -2.98 0.60 4.82
N PHE A 66 -1.96 0.71 5.67
CA PHE A 66 -1.19 -0.40 6.22
C PHE A 66 -1.08 -0.29 7.74
N CYS A 67 -0.92 -1.42 8.42
CA CYS A 67 -0.57 -1.44 9.84
C CYS A 67 0.89 -0.96 10.04
N GLN A 68 1.26 -0.69 11.28
CA GLN A 68 2.59 -0.18 11.62
C GLN A 68 3.71 -1.18 11.31
N CYS A 69 3.42 -2.49 11.31
CA CYS A 69 4.39 -3.53 10.96
C CYS A 69 4.64 -3.66 9.45
N CYS A 70 3.65 -3.33 8.61
CA CYS A 70 3.81 -3.41 7.15
C CYS A 70 4.25 -2.09 6.51
N HIS A 71 4.38 -1.04 7.31
CA HIS A 71 4.67 0.30 6.84
C HIS A 71 5.42 1.09 7.90
N GLU A 72 6.73 1.19 7.77
CA GLU A 72 7.61 1.84 8.75
C GLU A 72 7.82 3.34 8.50
N ASN A 73 7.06 3.94 7.59
CA ASN A 73 7.28 5.31 7.10
C ASN A 73 8.64 5.45 6.42
N ALA A 74 9.02 4.45 5.62
CA ALA A 74 10.21 4.56 4.79
C ALA A 74 9.97 5.59 3.67
N PRO A 75 10.85 6.59 3.48
CA PRO A 75 10.73 7.59 2.42
C PRO A 75 11.29 7.06 1.09
N MET A 76 10.51 7.18 0.01
CA MET A 76 10.93 6.79 -1.36
C MET A 76 10.45 7.80 -2.41
N VAL A 77 11.21 7.94 -3.49
CA VAL A 77 10.75 8.67 -4.69
C VAL A 77 9.75 7.80 -5.45
N ILE A 78 8.65 8.41 -5.90
CA ILE A 78 7.54 7.69 -6.55
C ILE A 78 7.54 7.94 -8.07
N PRO A 79 7.70 6.90 -8.91
CA PRO A 79 7.77 7.05 -10.37
C PRO A 79 6.57 7.78 -10.98
N SER A 80 5.34 7.51 -10.52
CA SER A 80 4.15 8.20 -11.03
C SER A 80 4.13 9.69 -10.73
N ARG A 81 4.81 10.15 -9.68
CA ARG A 81 4.93 11.58 -9.35
C ARG A 81 5.95 12.28 -10.23
N ILE A 82 7.08 11.64 -10.52
CA ILE A 82 8.04 12.15 -11.52
C ILE A 82 7.35 12.32 -12.86
N LEU A 83 6.69 11.28 -13.35
CA LEU A 83 6.08 11.28 -14.68
C LEU A 83 4.93 12.30 -14.84
N ARG A 84 4.15 12.53 -13.79
CA ARG A 84 2.94 13.38 -13.87
C ARG A 84 3.17 14.81 -13.40
N ARG A 85 4.17 15.05 -12.54
CA ARG A 85 4.37 16.35 -11.87
C ARG A 85 5.82 16.80 -11.83
N TRP A 86 6.76 16.03 -12.42
CA TRP A 86 8.19 16.28 -12.32
C TRP A 86 8.69 16.40 -10.86
N ASP A 87 8.07 15.62 -9.97
CA ASP A 87 8.26 15.67 -8.52
C ASP A 87 9.17 14.53 -8.06
N PHE A 88 10.38 14.89 -7.63
CA PHE A 88 11.40 13.96 -7.07
C PHE A 88 11.38 13.93 -5.53
N GLY A 89 10.36 14.52 -4.90
CA GLY A 89 10.17 14.47 -3.46
C GLY A 89 10.07 13.03 -2.95
N LYS A 90 10.53 12.82 -1.72
CA LYS A 90 10.39 11.52 -1.05
C LYS A 90 9.09 11.47 -0.26
N TYR A 91 8.35 10.38 -0.44
CA TYR A 91 7.05 10.13 0.15
C TYR A 91 7.06 8.83 0.93
N TYR A 92 6.22 8.75 1.97
CA TYR A 92 6.16 7.55 2.80
C TYR A 92 5.45 6.40 2.08
N VAL A 93 6.10 5.23 2.08
CA VAL A 93 5.60 4.04 1.42
C VAL A 93 5.62 2.81 2.34
N SER A 94 4.80 1.81 1.99
CA SER A 94 4.80 0.52 2.67
C SER A 94 6.12 -0.20 2.48
N ASN A 95 6.47 -1.12 3.38
CA ASN A 95 7.71 -1.91 3.26
C ASN A 95 7.73 -2.69 1.94
N PHE A 96 6.59 -3.27 1.55
CA PHE A 96 6.41 -3.92 0.25
C PHE A 96 6.74 -2.98 -0.93
N SER A 97 6.22 -1.75 -0.90
CA SER A 97 6.44 -0.77 -1.96
C SER A 97 7.88 -0.29 -2.00
N LYS A 98 8.51 -0.11 -0.84
CA LYS A 98 9.92 0.24 -0.73
C LYS A 98 10.79 -0.81 -1.43
N ASP A 99 10.60 -2.09 -1.08
CA ASP A 99 11.35 -3.20 -1.66
C ASP A 99 11.11 -3.34 -3.16
N LEU A 100 9.86 -3.13 -3.60
CA LEU A 100 9.51 -3.15 -5.02
C LEU A 100 10.20 -2.01 -5.79
N LEU A 101 10.12 -0.78 -5.29
CA LEU A 101 10.71 0.38 -5.94
C LEU A 101 12.23 0.23 -6.04
N HIS A 102 12.91 -0.22 -4.98
CA HIS A 102 14.35 -0.48 -5.03
C HIS A 102 14.78 -1.51 -6.07
N LYS A 103 13.90 -2.44 -6.48
CA LYS A 103 14.20 -3.44 -7.52
C LYS A 103 13.98 -2.93 -8.94
N ILE A 104 13.25 -1.83 -9.11
CA ILE A 104 12.91 -1.24 -10.41
C ILE A 104 13.92 -0.14 -10.79
N TRP A 105 14.56 0.48 -9.80
CA TRP A 105 15.72 1.34 -9.99
C TRP A 105 16.96 0.50 -10.31
#